data_AF-A0AAD4PVB0-F1
#
_entry.id   AF-A0AAD4PVB0-F1
#
_cell.length_a   1.000
_cell.length_b   1.000
_cell.length_c   1.000
_cell.angle_alpha   90.00
_cell.angle_beta   90.00
_cell.angle_gamma   90.00
#
_symmetry.space_group_name_H-M   'P 1'
#
loop_
_entity.id
_entity.type
_entity.pdbx_description
1 polymer ?
#
loop_
_entity_poly.entity_id
_entity_poly.type
_entity_poly.pdbx_seq_one_letter_code
_entity_poly.pdbx_strand_id
1 'polypeptide(L)' 'MTTPALSYYNDLLLEISTNLQNTLNTFGPTSHQYRDVLQTLKDCIQQIEQNSQQVKPESLDPLRLGLAMELLSLKE' A
#
# COMPACT_ATOMS: atom_id res chain seq x y z
N MET A 1 12.07 7.51 -7.81
CA MET A 1 12.37 6.07 -7.81
C MET A 1 11.29 5.40 -6.98
N THR A 2 10.33 4.73 -7.61
CA THR A 2 9.33 3.92 -6.89
C THR A 2 10.05 2.76 -6.23
N THR A 3 9.81 2.54 -4.94
CA THR A 3 10.42 1.43 -4.20
C THR A 3 9.93 0.09 -4.81
N PRO A 4 10.78 -0.95 -4.90
CA PRO A 4 10.42 -2.23 -5.52
C PRO A 4 9.16 -2.86 -4.91
N ALA A 5 8.95 -2.66 -3.61
CA ALA A 5 7.76 -3.12 -2.88
C ALA A 5 6.47 -2.47 -3.39
N LEU A 6 6.51 -1.19 -3.75
CA LEU A 6 5.33 -0.45 -4.19
C LEU A 6 4.91 -0.88 -5.61
N SER A 7 5.88 -1.20 -6.48
CA SER A 7 5.61 -1.79 -7.78
C SER A 7 4.95 -3.16 -7.65
N TYR A 8 5.47 -4.02 -6.77
CA TYR A 8 4.92 -5.36 -6.52
C TYR A 8 3.45 -5.34 -6.07
N TYR A 9 3.09 -4.46 -5.12
CA TYR A 9 1.70 -4.37 -4.65
C TYR A 9 0.75 -3.83 -5.73
N ASN A 10 1.21 -2.92 -6.60
CA ASN A 10 0.38 -2.43 -7.69
C ASN A 10 0.05 -3.54 -8.70
N ASP A 11 1.04 -4.34 -9.08
CA ASP A 11 0.85 -5.47 -9.99
C ASP A 11 -0.08 -6.52 -9.38
N LEU A 12 0.11 -6.84 -8.09
CA LEU A 12 -0.73 -7.77 -7.36
C LEU A 12 -2.19 -7.28 -7.23
N LEU A 13 -2.41 -5.99 -6.93
CA LEU A 13 -3.74 -5.41 -6.84
C LEU A 13 -4.47 -5.41 -8.20
N LEU A 14 -3.75 -5.19 -9.29
CA LEU A 14 -4.31 -5.25 -10.64
C LEU A 14 -4.79 -6.67 -10.98
N GLU A 15 -4.00 -7.68 -10.63
CA GLU A 15 -4.35 -9.08 -10.83
C GLU A 15 -5.58 -9.48 -9.99
N ILE A 16 -5.58 -9.14 -8.70
CA ILE A 16 -6.71 -9.41 -7.80
C ILE A 16 -7.98 -8.75 -8.32
N SER A 17 -7.91 -7.47 -8.75
CA SER A 17 -9.04 -6.74 -9.31
C SER A 17 -9.62 -7.42 -10.55
N THR A 18 -8.74 -7.86 -11.46
CA THR A 18 -9.14 -8.59 -12.67
C THR A 18 -9.86 -9.90 -12.32
N ASN A 19 -9.30 -10.67 -11.38
CA ASN A 19 -9.91 -11.92 -10.92
C ASN A 19 -11.24 -11.69 -10.19
N LEU A 20 -11.37 -10.59 -9.44
CA LEU A 20 -12.58 -10.26 -8.71
C LEU A 20 -13.71 -9.88 -9.68
N GLN A 21 -13.40 -9.13 -10.74
CA GLN A 21 -14.35 -8.83 -11.82
C GLN A 21 -14.76 -10.09 -12.58
N ASN A 22 -13.80 -10.96 -12.90
CA ASN A 22 -14.07 -12.20 -13.61
C ASN A 22 -14.96 -13.14 -12.79
N THR A 23 -14.63 -13.35 -11.52
CA THR A 23 -15.42 -14.22 -10.62
C THR A 23 -16.80 -13.64 -10.33
N LEU A 24 -16.93 -12.31 -10.22
CA LEU A 24 -18.23 -11.64 -10.10
C LEU A 24 -19.10 -11.90 -11.34
N ASN A 25 -18.52 -11.74 -12.53
CA ASN A 25 -19.24 -11.92 -13.79
C ASN A 25 -19.64 -13.38 -14.04
N THR A 26 -18.80 -14.33 -13.66
CA THR A 26 -19.03 -15.77 -13.93
C THR A 26 -19.88 -16.46 -12.87
N PHE A 27 -19.61 -16.21 -11.58
CA PHE A 27 -20.21 -16.96 -10.48
C PHE A 27 -21.15 -16.11 -9.61
N GLY A 28 -21.08 -14.80 -9.73
CA GLY A 28 -21.89 -13.87 -8.93
C GLY A 28 -21.32 -13.60 -7.53
N PRO A 29 -21.87 -12.58 -6.84
CA PRO A 29 -21.32 -12.05 -5.60
C PRO A 29 -21.51 -12.96 -4.37
N THR A 30 -22.41 -13.94 -4.45
CA THR A 30 -22.66 -14.90 -3.36
C THR A 30 -21.81 -16.15 -3.48
N SER A 31 -21.08 -16.33 -4.57
CA SER A 31 -20.27 -17.51 -4.83
C SER A 31 -19.06 -17.62 -3.91
N HIS A 32 -18.61 -18.85 -3.69
CA HIS A 32 -17.38 -19.11 -2.94
C HIS A 32 -16.16 -18.52 -3.66
N GLN A 33 -16.09 -18.67 -4.99
CA GLN A 33 -14.99 -18.16 -5.80
C GLN A 33 -14.82 -16.65 -5.68
N TYR A 34 -15.93 -15.90 -5.73
CA TYR A 34 -15.89 -14.45 -5.55
C TYR A 34 -15.44 -14.08 -4.12
N ARG A 35 -15.93 -14.79 -3.11
CA ARG A 35 -15.55 -14.57 -1.70
C ARG A 35 -14.07 -14.86 -1.45
N ASP A 36 -13.52 -15.90 -2.06
CA ASP A 36 -12.11 -16.28 -1.91
C ASP A 36 -11.20 -15.20 -2.50
N VAL A 37 -11.49 -14.70 -3.71
CA VAL A 37 -10.73 -13.59 -4.31
C VAL A 37 -10.87 -12.30 -3.51
N LEU A 38 -12.07 -12.03 -2.98
CA LEU A 38 -12.30 -10.89 -2.08
C LEU A 38 -11.49 -11.01 -0.79
N GLN A 39 -11.29 -12.22 -0.26
CA GLN A 39 -10.44 -12.43 0.91
C GLN A 39 -8.97 -12.14 0.58
N THR A 40 -8.47 -12.59 -0.58
CA THR A 40 -7.12 -12.26 -1.05
C THR A 40 -6.89 -10.75 -1.16
N LEU A 41 -7.90 -9.99 -1.62
CA LEU A 41 -7.82 -8.52 -1.65
C LEU A 41 -7.65 -7.93 -0.23
N LYS A 42 -8.44 -8.41 0.73
CA LYS A 42 -8.36 -7.93 2.12
C LYS A 42 -6.99 -8.23 2.74
N ASP A 43 -6.49 -9.44 2.53
CA ASP A 43 -5.20 -9.86 3.05
C ASP A 43 -4.05 -9.02 2.44
N CYS A 44 -4.14 -8.71 1.14
CA CYS A 44 -3.18 -7.83 0.46
C CYS A 44 -3.19 -6.41 1.05
N ILE A 45 -4.37 -5.82 1.27
CA ILE A 45 -4.50 -4.50 1.90
C ILE A 45 -3.90 -4.51 3.31
N GLN A 46 -4.22 -5.55 4.10
CA GLN A 46 -3.69 -5.69 5.46
C GLN A 46 -2.16 -5.79 5.47
N GLN A 47 -1.55 -6.47 4.50
CA GLN A 47 -0.09 -6.52 4.36
C GLN A 47 0.51 -5.15 4.02
N ILE A 48 -0.13 -4.38 3.13
CA ILE A 48 0.32 -3.02 2.80
C ILE A 48 0.28 -2.14 4.05
N GLU A 49 -0.80 -2.21 4.82
CA GLU A 49 -0.95 -1.47 6.08
C GLU A 49 0.14 -1.85 7.08
N GLN A 50 0.38 -3.15 7.30
CA GLN A 50 1.44 -3.63 8.20
C GLN A 50 2.83 -3.17 7.77
N ASN A 51 3.15 -3.25 6.47
CA ASN A 51 4.43 -2.78 5.95
C ASN A 51 4.57 -1.26 6.09
N SER A 52 3.51 -0.49 5.88
CA SER A 52 3.54 0.97 6.06
C SER A 52 3.73 1.39 7.52
N GLN A 53 3.20 0.62 8.48
CA GLN A 53 3.41 0.84 9.92
C GLN A 53 4.82 0.43 10.40
N GLN A 54 5.45 -0.55 9.75
CA GLN A 54 6.82 -0.96 10.05
C GLN A 54 7.88 0.01 9.52
N VAL A 55 7.53 0.83 8.52
CA VAL A 55 8.30 2.03 8.19
C VAL A 55 8.04 3.06 9.29
N LYS A 56 8.69 2.86 10.44
CA LYS A 56 8.85 3.91 11.46
C LYS A 56 9.22 5.18 10.70
N PRO A 57 8.50 6.32 10.89
CA PRO A 57 8.93 7.57 10.31
C PRO A 57 10.38 7.72 10.75
N GLU A 58 11.31 7.75 9.78
CA GLU A 58 12.73 7.98 10.02
C GLU A 58 12.75 9.14 11.00
N SER A 59 13.16 8.88 12.25
CA SER A 59 13.11 9.88 13.30
C SER A 59 13.85 11.08 12.73
N LEU A 60 13.11 12.16 12.42
CA LEU A 60 13.64 13.34 11.76
C LEU A 60 14.92 13.70 12.51
N ASP A 61 16.06 13.42 11.89
CA ASP A 61 17.35 13.66 12.49
C ASP A 61 17.36 15.15 12.86
N PRO A 62 17.48 15.51 14.15
CA PRO A 62 17.44 16.90 14.58
C PRO A 62 18.41 17.78 13.79
N LEU A 63 19.52 17.20 13.31
CA LEU A 63 20.48 17.86 12.44
C LEU A 63 19.90 18.20 11.06
N ARG A 64 19.16 17.26 10.45
CA ARG A 64 18.50 17.46 9.15
C ARG A 64 17.33 18.45 9.23
N LEU A 65 16.60 18.44 10.35
CA LEU A 65 15.56 19.43 10.61
C LEU A 65 16.17 20.83 10.76
N GLY A 66 17.28 20.96 11.50
CA GLY A 66 18.00 22.22 11.65
C GLY A 66 18.47 22.80 10.31
N LEU A 67 19.05 21.95 9.44
CA LEU A 67 19.47 22.35 8.09
C LEU A 67 18.29 22.79 7.21
N ALA A 68 17.15 22.08 7.28
CA ALA A 68 15.95 22.45 6.53
C ALA A 68 15.36 23.79 7.00
N MET A 69 15.35 24.05 8.32
CA MET A 69 14.90 25.32 8.88
C MET A 69 15.82 26.49 8.51
N GLU A 70 17.13 26.27 8.49
CA GLU A 70 18.13 27.25 8.05
C GLU A 70 17.97 27.58 6.56
N LEU A 71 17.77 26.56 5.71
CA LEU A 71 17.49 26.72 4.29
C LEU A 71 16.18 27.50 4.03
N LEU A 72 15.16 27.25 4.83
CA LEU A 72 13.89 27.97 4.77
C LEU A 72 13.94 29.35 5.42
N SER A 73 15.10 29.78 5.93
CA SER A 73 15.31 31.05 6.64
C SER A 73 14.30 31.29 7.77
N LEU A 74 13.75 30.22 8.35
CA LEU A 74 12.91 30.27 9.53
C LEU A 74 13.84 30.48 10.74
N LYS A 75 14.39 31.71 10.84
CA LYS A 75 14.87 32.24 12.11
C LYS A 75 13.66 32.74 12.89
N GLU A 76 13.61 32.39 14.17
CA GLU A 76 12.62 32.90 15.14
C GLU A 76 12.40 34.41 15.03
#